data_AF-E3N026-F1
#
_entry.id   AF-E3N026-F1
#
_cell.length_a   1.000
_cell.length_b   1.000
_cell.length_c   1.000
_cell.angle_alpha   90.00
_cell.angle_beta   90.00
_cell.angle_gamma   90.00
#
_symmetry.space_group_name_H-M   'P 1'
#
loop_
_entity.id
_entity.type
_entity.pdbx_description
1 polymer ?
#
loop_
_entity_poly.entity_id
_entity_poly.type
_entity_poly.pdbx_seq_one_letter_code
_entity_poly.pdbx_strand_id
1 'polypeptide(L)'
;MQSAKEMQSMDLMIQMITLKQQLRKIISPEDQNKDEKFILNKYPRVAQMVFENDAVFEDLKKILEIEKNKPEDERKEFWKDLDSLCHAFMRAPAYKNGNKKHNGYKICCEMADYCSFYKQTWFFIVCGAVGFLLLVGIAGGVFFIIRRKNKKKVGGNNKKEGSKP
;
A
#
# COMPACT_ATOMS: atom_id res chain seq x y z
N MET A 1 -23.62 16.18 34.86
CA MET A 1 -22.53 15.73 33.97
C MET A 1 -22.43 14.21 33.85
N GLN A 2 -22.67 13.42 34.90
CA GLN A 2 -22.59 11.94 34.86
C GLN A 2 -23.61 11.29 33.90
N SER A 3 -24.84 11.79 33.88
CA SER A 3 -25.91 11.31 32.99
C SER A 3 -25.63 11.52 31.49
N ALA A 4 -24.87 12.56 31.11
CA ALA A 4 -24.48 12.77 29.71
C ALA A 4 -23.41 11.78 29.23
N LYS A 5 -22.46 11.41 30.10
CA LYS A 5 -21.45 10.39 29.80
C LYS A 5 -22.07 8.99 29.69
N GLU A 6 -23.04 8.68 30.53
CA GLU A 6 -23.81 7.42 30.47
C GLU A 6 -24.62 7.32 29.17
N MET A 7 -25.25 8.42 28.75
CA MET A 7 -26.01 8.49 27.50
C MET A 7 -25.12 8.31 26.27
N GLN A 8 -23.93 8.91 26.26
CA GLN A 8 -22.93 8.73 25.19
C GLN A 8 -22.36 7.30 25.15
N SER A 9 -22.09 6.70 26.31
CA SER A 9 -21.62 5.30 26.40
C SER A 9 -22.65 4.31 25.84
N MET A 10 -23.93 4.56 26.13
CA MET A 10 -25.04 3.73 25.65
C MET A 10 -25.24 3.88 24.13
N ASP A 11 -25.12 5.09 23.59
CA ASP A 11 -25.20 5.35 22.15
C ASP A 11 -24.08 4.65 21.37
N LEU A 12 -22.83 4.70 21.87
CA LEU A 12 -21.69 3.99 21.29
C LEU A 12 -21.90 2.46 21.25
N MET A 13 -22.43 1.89 22.34
CA MET A 13 -22.76 0.47 22.39
C MET A 13 -23.83 0.09 21.36
N ILE A 14 -24.88 0.90 21.21
CA ILE A 14 -25.95 0.66 20.23
C ILE A 14 -25.40 0.71 18.80
N GLN A 15 -24.52 1.66 18.49
CA GLN A 15 -23.87 1.74 17.17
C GLN A 15 -23.00 0.50 16.87
N MET A 16 -22.21 0.03 17.85
CA MET A 16 -21.42 -1.19 17.67
C MET A 16 -22.27 -2.45 17.50
N ILE A 17 -23.38 -2.57 18.25
CA ILE A 17 -24.32 -3.68 18.09
C ILE A 17 -24.93 -3.67 16.69
N THR A 18 -25.35 -2.48 16.23
CA THR A 18 -25.93 -2.29 14.89
C THR A 18 -24.93 -2.65 13.80
N LEU A 19 -23.67 -2.20 13.92
CA LEU A 19 -22.60 -2.55 13.00
C LEU A 19 -22.37 -4.08 12.96
N LYS A 20 -22.27 -4.74 14.11
CA LYS A 20 -22.14 -6.21 14.18
C LYS A 20 -23.31 -6.95 13.54
N GLN A 21 -24.53 -6.46 13.71
CA GLN A 21 -25.72 -7.05 13.08
C GLN A 21 -25.68 -6.89 11.56
N GLN A 22 -25.26 -5.73 11.06
CA GLN A 22 -25.15 -5.49 9.63
C GLN A 22 -24.03 -6.33 9.00
N LEU A 23 -22.88 -6.44 9.66
CA LEU A 23 -21.77 -7.31 9.22
C LEU A 23 -22.21 -8.78 9.10
N ARG A 24 -22.98 -9.28 10.07
CA ARG A 24 -23.52 -10.64 10.03
C ARG A 24 -24.49 -10.91 8.87
N LYS A 25 -25.11 -9.87 8.30
CA LYS A 25 -25.94 -9.98 7.09
C LYS A 25 -25.10 -10.03 5.80
N ILE A 26 -23.90 -9.46 5.82
CA ILE A 26 -22.99 -9.42 4.67
C ILE A 26 -22.13 -10.69 4.61
N ILE A 27 -21.69 -11.17 5.77
CA ILE A 27 -20.77 -12.30 5.90
C ILE A 27 -21.57 -13.59 6.05
N SER A 28 -21.32 -14.56 5.16
CA SER A 28 -21.92 -15.90 5.27
C SER A 28 -21.61 -16.53 6.64
N PRO A 29 -22.56 -17.24 7.28
CA PRO A 29 -22.37 -17.86 8.60
C PRO A 29 -21.12 -18.75 8.69
N GLU A 30 -20.78 -19.47 7.62
CA GLU A 30 -19.62 -20.35 7.53
C GLU A 30 -18.28 -19.59 7.60
N ASP A 31 -18.29 -18.33 7.17
CA ASP A 31 -17.09 -17.49 7.14
C ASP A 31 -16.91 -16.66 8.41
N GLN A 32 -17.91 -16.58 9.31
CA GLN A 32 -17.88 -15.67 10.47
C GLN A 32 -16.72 -15.94 11.45
N ASN A 33 -16.19 -17.16 11.46
CA ASN A 33 -15.06 -17.54 12.32
C ASN A 33 -13.70 -17.47 11.58
N LYS A 34 -13.68 -16.99 10.33
CA LYS A 34 -12.45 -16.81 9.55
C LYS A 34 -11.71 -15.56 9.99
N ASP A 35 -10.43 -15.50 9.62
CA ASP A 35 -9.58 -14.35 9.89
C ASP A 35 -10.10 -13.08 9.18
N GLU A 36 -9.82 -11.93 9.79
CA GLU A 36 -10.26 -10.63 9.29
C GLU A 36 -9.78 -10.37 7.85
N LYS A 37 -8.55 -10.77 7.53
CA LYS A 37 -7.99 -10.59 6.19
C LYS A 37 -8.77 -11.39 5.15
N PHE A 38 -9.17 -12.62 5.46
CA PHE A 38 -10.05 -13.43 4.63
C PHE A 38 -11.42 -12.75 4.43
N ILE A 39 -12.02 -12.26 5.52
CA ILE A 39 -13.31 -11.56 5.46
C ILE A 39 -13.23 -10.33 4.57
N LEU A 40 -12.25 -9.45 4.78
CA LEU A 40 -12.07 -8.22 4.02
C LEU A 40 -11.79 -8.50 2.54
N ASN A 41 -11.05 -9.57 2.24
CA ASN A 41 -10.77 -9.96 0.87
C ASN A 41 -12.00 -10.54 0.15
N LYS A 42 -12.80 -11.37 0.82
CA LYS A 42 -14.00 -12.00 0.25
C LYS A 42 -15.20 -11.05 0.21
N TYR A 43 -15.33 -10.18 1.21
CA TYR A 43 -16.46 -9.28 1.42
C TYR A 43 -16.01 -7.81 1.49
N PRO A 44 -15.60 -7.19 0.36
CA PRO A 44 -15.11 -5.80 0.36
C PRO A 44 -16.14 -4.76 0.83
N ARG A 45 -17.44 -5.09 0.81
CA ARG A 45 -18.50 -4.26 1.41
C ARG A 45 -18.35 -4.09 2.93
N VAL A 46 -17.68 -5.01 3.61
CA VAL A 46 -17.36 -4.88 5.04
C VAL A 46 -16.54 -3.62 5.27
N ALA A 47 -15.46 -3.42 4.50
CA ALA A 47 -14.63 -2.22 4.62
C ALA A 47 -15.43 -0.94 4.34
N GLN A 48 -16.30 -0.95 3.33
CA GLN A 48 -17.19 0.17 3.05
C GLN A 48 -18.02 0.54 4.30
N MET A 49 -18.73 -0.43 4.88
CA MET A 49 -19.59 -0.20 6.04
C MET A 49 -18.82 0.23 7.30
N VAL A 50 -17.61 -0.31 7.52
CA VAL A 50 -16.72 0.11 8.61
C VAL A 50 -16.38 1.59 8.47
N PHE A 51 -16.03 2.04 7.26
CA PHE A 51 -15.73 3.44 7.02
C PHE A 51 -16.98 4.36 7.01
N GLU A 52 -18.18 3.86 6.69
CA GLU A 52 -19.44 4.63 6.79
C GLU A 52 -19.79 4.99 8.25
N ASN A 53 -19.24 4.28 9.23
CA ASN A 53 -19.48 4.58 10.63
C ASN A 53 -18.69 5.83 11.06
N ASP A 54 -19.39 6.90 11.45
CA ASP A 54 -18.78 8.18 11.81
C ASP A 54 -17.85 8.09 13.03
N ALA A 55 -18.17 7.26 14.03
CA ALA A 55 -17.33 7.08 15.21
C ALA A 55 -15.99 6.42 14.83
N VAL A 56 -16.05 5.34 14.04
CA VAL A 56 -14.85 4.65 13.53
C VAL A 56 -14.04 5.59 12.64
N PHE A 57 -14.71 6.38 11.79
CA PHE A 57 -14.04 7.35 10.93
C PHE A 57 -13.28 8.41 11.73
N GLU A 58 -13.91 9.05 12.73
CA GLU A 58 -13.26 10.07 13.55
C GLU A 58 -12.14 9.49 14.41
N ASP A 59 -12.28 8.26 14.91
CA ASP A 59 -11.22 7.59 15.65
C ASP A 59 -10.02 7.28 14.76
N LEU A 60 -10.23 6.69 13.57
CA LEU A 60 -9.16 6.42 12.61
C LEU A 60 -8.47 7.70 12.17
N LYS A 61 -9.23 8.77 11.93
CA LYS A 61 -8.70 10.08 11.56
C LYS A 61 -7.78 10.63 12.66
N LYS A 62 -8.21 10.61 13.92
CA LYS A 62 -7.36 11.04 15.05
C LYS A 62 -6.11 10.19 15.18
N ILE A 63 -6.23 8.87 15.02
CA ILE A 63 -5.07 7.96 15.09
C ILE A 63 -4.08 8.31 13.99
N LEU A 64 -4.53 8.53 12.75
CA LEU A 64 -3.69 8.96 11.62
C LEU A 64 -2.99 10.30 11.89
N GLU A 65 -3.68 11.26 12.52
CA GLU A 65 -3.09 12.57 12.85
C GLU A 65 -1.96 12.46 13.89
N ILE A 66 -2.07 11.54 14.85
CA ILE A 66 -1.06 11.36 15.92
C ILE A 66 -0.07 10.22 15.67
N GLU A 67 -0.24 9.46 14.58
CA GLU A 67 0.50 8.24 14.25
C GLU A 67 2.02 8.43 14.30
N LYS A 68 2.52 9.58 13.83
CA LYS A 68 3.96 9.90 13.85
C LYS A 68 4.55 10.02 15.26
N ASN A 69 3.72 10.24 16.27
CA ASN A 69 4.13 10.37 17.67
C ASN A 69 4.12 9.03 18.42
N LYS A 70 3.61 7.96 17.80
CA LYS A 70 3.56 6.61 18.37
C LYS A 70 4.86 5.83 18.14
N PRO A 71 5.14 4.82 18.98
CA PRO A 71 6.29 3.95 18.78
C PRO A 71 6.14 3.14 17.48
N GLU A 72 7.28 2.71 16.93
CA GLU A 72 7.35 2.13 15.58
C GLU A 72 6.56 0.82 15.43
N ASP A 73 6.49 0.02 16.48
CA ASP A 73 5.73 -1.23 16.56
C ASP A 73 4.21 -0.99 16.47
N GLU A 74 3.68 -0.08 17.28
CA GLU A 74 2.25 0.32 17.22
C GLU A 74 1.90 0.89 15.84
N ARG A 75 2.79 1.72 15.29
CA ARG A 75 2.63 2.29 13.95
C ARG A 75 2.55 1.21 12.88
N LYS A 76 3.44 0.21 12.94
CA LYS A 76 3.45 -0.91 11.96
C LYS A 76 2.16 -1.72 12.00
N GLU A 77 1.65 -1.99 13.21
CA GLU A 77 0.40 -2.72 13.38
C GLU A 77 -0.79 -1.91 12.84
N PHE A 78 -0.90 -0.64 13.22
CA PHE A 78 -1.92 0.26 12.72
C PHE A 78 -1.94 0.33 11.19
N TRP A 79 -0.78 0.53 10.56
CA TRP A 79 -0.70 0.57 9.11
C TRP A 79 -1.06 -0.76 8.46
N LYS A 80 -0.73 -1.90 9.05
CA LYS A 80 -1.09 -3.22 8.50
C LYS A 80 -2.60 -3.44 8.47
N ASP A 81 -3.30 -2.99 9.49
CA ASP A 81 -4.76 -3.10 9.57
C ASP A 81 -5.43 -2.11 8.61
N LEU A 82 -4.95 -0.86 8.61
CA LEU A 82 -5.42 0.17 7.68
C LEU A 82 -5.18 -0.22 6.22
N ASP A 83 -4.03 -0.82 5.91
CA ASP A 83 -3.66 -1.35 4.59
C ASP A 83 -4.66 -2.41 4.12
N SER A 84 -5.00 -3.36 5.00
CA SER A 84 -5.98 -4.41 4.73
C SER A 84 -7.39 -3.85 4.48
N LEU A 85 -7.82 -2.88 5.30
CA LEU A 85 -9.11 -2.20 5.16
C LEU A 85 -9.17 -1.36 3.88
N CYS A 86 -8.16 -0.55 3.61
CA CYS A 86 -8.11 0.28 2.42
C CYS A 86 -8.07 -0.55 1.15
N HIS A 87 -7.26 -1.62 1.11
CA HIS A 87 -7.22 -2.51 -0.04
C HIS A 87 -8.57 -3.20 -0.31
N ALA A 88 -9.31 -3.58 0.74
CA ALA A 88 -10.68 -4.09 0.60
C ALA A 88 -11.66 -2.99 0.14
N PHE A 89 -11.58 -1.78 0.68
CA PHE A 89 -12.42 -0.65 0.30
C PHE A 89 -12.25 -0.27 -1.18
N MET A 90 -11.02 -0.29 -1.70
CA MET A 90 -10.73 -0.02 -3.12
C MET A 90 -11.41 -1.03 -4.07
N ARG A 91 -11.84 -2.18 -3.56
CA ARG A 91 -12.60 -3.19 -4.31
C ARG A 91 -14.10 -3.09 -4.09
N ALA A 92 -14.53 -2.32 -3.09
CA ALA A 92 -15.92 -2.15 -2.70
C ALA A 92 -16.70 -1.30 -3.73
N PRO A 93 -18.03 -1.45 -3.78
CA PRO A 93 -18.88 -0.67 -4.67
C PRO A 93 -18.77 0.84 -4.48
N ALA A 94 -18.70 1.33 -3.23
CA ALA A 94 -18.58 2.77 -2.97
C ALA A 94 -17.37 3.41 -3.68
N TYR A 95 -16.21 2.74 -3.67
CA TYR A 95 -15.03 3.21 -4.39
C TYR A 95 -15.19 3.08 -5.91
N LYS A 96 -15.63 1.91 -6.39
CA LYS A 96 -15.81 1.65 -7.84
C LYS A 96 -16.81 2.58 -8.50
N ASN A 97 -17.84 3.00 -7.77
CA ASN A 97 -18.84 3.96 -8.24
C ASN A 97 -18.34 5.41 -8.22
N GLY A 98 -17.10 5.66 -7.81
CA GLY A 98 -16.50 6.99 -7.78
C GLY A 98 -17.02 7.88 -6.66
N ASN A 99 -17.55 7.33 -5.56
CA ASN A 99 -18.07 8.13 -4.45
C ASN A 99 -16.92 8.72 -3.62
N LYS A 100 -16.43 9.89 -4.05
CA LYS A 100 -15.37 10.64 -3.35
C LYS A 100 -15.81 11.24 -2.01
N LYS A 101 -17.11 11.35 -1.76
CA LYS A 101 -17.66 11.88 -0.50
C LYS A 101 -17.66 10.85 0.63
N HIS A 102 -17.42 9.58 0.29
CA HIS A 102 -17.40 8.51 1.26
C HIS A 102 -16.21 8.66 2.23
N ASN A 103 -16.45 8.47 3.52
CA ASN A 103 -15.43 8.56 4.57
C ASN A 103 -14.19 7.67 4.29
N GLY A 104 -14.42 6.47 3.75
CA GLY A 104 -13.34 5.56 3.30
C GLY A 104 -12.48 6.13 2.17
N TYR A 105 -13.05 6.96 1.28
CA TYR A 105 -12.26 7.67 0.27
C TYR A 105 -11.34 8.69 0.94
N LYS A 106 -11.85 9.46 1.90
CA LYS A 106 -11.04 10.45 2.63
C LYS A 106 -9.89 9.80 3.42
N ILE A 107 -10.17 8.74 4.17
CA ILE A 107 -9.11 8.03 4.93
C ILE A 107 -8.11 7.37 3.98
N CYS A 108 -8.58 6.54 3.05
CA CYS A 108 -7.66 5.75 2.23
C CYS A 108 -6.96 6.60 1.16
N CYS A 109 -7.69 7.45 0.43
CA CYS A 109 -7.09 8.23 -0.66
C CYS A 109 -6.36 9.48 -0.17
N GLU A 110 -6.94 10.26 0.74
CA GLU A 110 -6.40 11.58 1.10
C GLU A 110 -5.41 11.51 2.27
N MET A 111 -5.65 10.63 3.26
CA MET A 111 -4.77 10.51 4.43
C MET A 111 -3.71 9.42 4.25
N ALA A 112 -4.10 8.27 3.70
CA ALA A 112 -3.22 7.11 3.52
C ALA A 112 -2.60 7.00 2.11
N ASP A 113 -2.86 7.96 1.23
CA ASP A 113 -2.30 8.07 -0.13
C ASP A 113 -2.50 6.85 -1.04
N TYR A 114 -3.50 6.01 -0.75
CA TYR A 114 -3.73 4.77 -1.49
C TYR A 114 -4.19 4.98 -2.94
N CYS A 115 -4.69 6.19 -3.24
CA CYS A 115 -5.20 6.55 -4.56
C CYS A 115 -4.18 7.32 -5.40
N SER A 116 -3.00 7.56 -4.84
CA SER A 116 -1.90 8.20 -5.55
C SER A 116 -1.21 7.22 -6.51
N PHE A 117 -0.82 7.72 -7.69
CA PHE A 117 -0.22 6.93 -8.77
C PHE A 117 1.05 6.15 -8.36
N TYR A 118 1.77 6.59 -7.32
CA TYR A 118 2.99 5.92 -6.86
C TYR A 118 2.74 4.66 -6.04
N LYS A 119 1.55 4.45 -5.47
CA LYS A 119 1.22 3.22 -4.72
C LYS A 119 0.73 2.08 -5.61
N GLN A 120 0.38 2.41 -6.85
CA GLN A 120 -0.08 1.45 -7.82
C GLN A 120 1.07 0.53 -8.28
N THR A 121 0.89 -0.79 -8.19
CA THR A 121 1.94 -1.79 -8.50
C THR A 121 2.55 -1.62 -9.91
N TRP A 122 1.76 -1.18 -10.89
CA TRP A 122 2.27 -0.94 -12.26
C TRP A 122 3.32 0.18 -12.32
N PHE A 123 3.25 1.19 -11.44
CA PHE A 123 4.24 2.26 -11.38
C PHE A 123 5.63 1.74 -11.01
N PHE A 124 5.71 0.83 -10.02
CA PHE A 124 6.97 0.20 -9.64
C PHE A 124 7.52 -0.71 -10.75
N ILE A 125 6.65 -1.40 -11.50
CA ILE A 125 7.07 -2.23 -12.63
C ILE A 125 7.69 -1.35 -13.73
N VAL A 126 7.03 -0.25 -14.10
CA VAL A 126 7.54 0.67 -15.14
C VAL A 126 8.84 1.35 -14.69
N CYS A 127 8.86 1.90 -13.48
CA CYS A 127 10.04 2.56 -12.92
C CYS A 127 11.23 1.60 -12.78
N GLY A 128 10.97 0.37 -12.30
CA GLY A 128 11.97 -0.69 -12.20
C GLY A 128 12.52 -1.12 -13.56
N ALA A 129 11.67 -1.30 -14.56
CA ALA A 129 12.09 -1.67 -15.91
C ALA A 129 12.98 -0.59 -16.56
N VAL A 130 12.59 0.68 -16.45
CA VAL A 130 13.37 1.82 -16.99
C VAL A 130 14.71 1.95 -16.27
N GLY A 131 14.71 1.85 -14.93
CA GLY A 131 15.94 1.87 -14.14
C GLY A 131 16.89 0.73 -14.49
N PHE A 132 16.37 -0.49 -14.66
CA PHE A 132 17.16 -1.66 -15.03
C PHE A 132 17.75 -1.53 -16.44
N LEU A 133 16.98 -1.03 -17.41
CA LEU A 133 17.46 -0.77 -18.78
C LEU A 133 18.64 0.21 -18.80
N LEU A 134 18.61 1.26 -17.99
CA LEU A 134 19.71 2.21 -17.87
C LEU A 134 20.98 1.55 -17.30
N LEU A 135 20.83 0.72 -16.26
CA LEU A 135 21.96 0.00 -15.67
C LEU A 135 22.60 -0.99 -16.67
N VAL A 136 21.77 -1.74 -17.39
CA VAL A 136 22.25 -2.66 -18.44
C VAL A 136 22.88 -1.89 -19.60
N GLY A 137 22.34 -0.73 -19.98
CA GLY A 137 22.91 0.14 -21.00
C GLY A 137 24.30 0.66 -20.63
N ILE A 138 24.50 1.09 -19.38
CA ILE A 138 25.80 1.55 -18.88
C ILE A 138 26.79 0.38 -18.80
N ALA A 139 26.40 -0.74 -18.20
CA ALA A 139 27.25 -1.92 -18.07
C ALA A 139 27.64 -2.49 -19.45
N GLY A 140 26.67 -2.57 -20.37
CA GLY A 140 26.88 -2.99 -21.76
C GLY A 140 27.75 -2.01 -22.54
N GLY A 141 27.56 -0.71 -22.35
CA GLY A 141 28.38 0.34 -22.97
C GLY A 141 29.84 0.27 -22.49
N VAL A 142 30.07 0.14 -21.18
CA VAL A 142 31.41 -0.03 -20.60
C VAL A 142 32.06 -1.33 -21.09
N PHE A 143 31.34 -2.45 -21.05
CA PHE A 143 31.82 -3.73 -21.54
C PHE A 143 32.17 -3.68 -23.05
N PHE A 144 31.34 -3.02 -23.85
CA PHE A 144 31.58 -2.84 -25.28
C PHE A 144 32.82 -1.97 -25.54
N ILE A 145 33.01 -0.88 -24.80
CA ILE A 145 34.21 -0.03 -24.91
C ILE A 145 35.47 -0.80 -24.52
N ILE A 146 35.44 -1.56 -23.41
CA ILE A 146 36.58 -2.40 -22.98
C ILE A 146 36.90 -3.47 -24.04
N ARG A 147 35.88 -4.19 -24.54
CA ARG A 147 36.05 -5.20 -25.59
C ARG A 147 36.59 -4.62 -26.89
N ARG A 148 36.14 -3.41 -27.27
CA ARG A 148 36.64 -2.70 -28.46
C ARG A 148 38.08 -2.22 -28.29
N LYS A 149 38.49 -1.79 -27.08
CA LYS A 149 39.89 -1.43 -26.78
C LYS A 149 40.83 -2.64 -26.78
N ASN A 150 40.39 -3.81 -26.30
CA ASN A 150 41.21 -5.03 -26.35
C ASN A 150 41.40 -5.59 -27.77
N LYS A 151 40.47 -5.38 -28.71
CA LYS A 151 40.68 -5.73 -30.12
C LYS A 151 41.74 -4.88 -30.84
N LYS A 152 42.08 -3.70 -30.32
CA LYS A 152 43.15 -2.85 -30.89
C LYS A 152 44.56 -3.19 -30.39
N LYS A 153 44.72 -4.09 -29.40
CA LYS A 153 46.04 -4.50 -28.88
C LYS A 153 46.59 -5.81 -29.45
N VAL A 154 45.85 -6.51 -30.32
CA VAL A 154 46.30 -7.79 -30.94
C VAL A 154 46.90 -7.58 -32.35
N GLY A 155 46.99 -6.34 -32.84
CA GLY A 155 47.53 -6.04 -34.17
C GLY A 155 48.72 -5.09 -34.13
N GLY A 156 49.92 -5.65 -33.96
CA GLY A 156 51.17 -4.97 -34.31
C GLY A 156 52.03 -4.53 -33.11
N ASN A 157 53.14 -5.22 -32.88
CA ASN A 157 54.46 -4.76 -33.33
C ASN A 157 55.56 -5.62 -32.66
N ASN A 158 55.81 -6.84 -33.17
CA ASN A 158 57.09 -7.52 -32.89
C ASN A 158 58.13 -6.97 -33.87
N LYS A 159 58.72 -5.81 -33.54
CA LYS A 159 59.94 -5.35 -34.21
C LYS A 159 61.13 -6.00 -33.50
N LYS A 160 61.66 -6.97 -34.24
CA LYS A 160 62.94 -7.67 -34.11
C LYS A 160 64.01 -6.85 -33.38
N GLU A 161 64.49 -7.45 -32.30
CA GLU A 161 65.72 -7.12 -31.59
C GLU A 161 66.90 -7.28 -32.58
N GLY A 162 67.48 -6.16 -32.98
CA GLY A 162 68.67 -6.12 -33.81
C GLY A 162 69.90 -6.13 -32.91
N SER A 163 70.62 -7.25 -32.90
CA SER A 163 71.98 -7.33 -32.39
C SER A 163 72.92 -6.36 -33.11
N LYS A 164 73.99 -5.96 -32.42
CA LYS A 164 75.39 -5.82 -32.87
C LYS A 164 76.05 -4.52 -32.36
N PRO A 165 77.38 -4.43 -32.25
CA PRO A 165 78.45 -5.45 -32.14
C PRO A 165 79.05 -5.55 -30.73
#